data_AF-A0A8J3K993-F1
#
_entry.id   AF-A0A8J3K993-F1
#
_cell.length_a   1.000
_cell.length_b   1.000
_cell.length_c   1.000
_cell.angle_alpha   90.00
_cell.angle_beta   90.00
_cell.angle_gamma   90.00
#
_symmetry.space_group_name_H-M   'P 1'
#
loop_
_entity.id
_entity.type
_entity.pdbx_description
1 polymer ?
#
loop_
_entity_poly.entity_id
_entity_poly.type
_entity_poly.pdbx_seq_one_letter_code
_entity_poly.pdbx_strand_id
1 'polypeptide(L)'
;MPSTDILAGILNTFDTAFDKTRLLARYPSPQNKELGIGYHDDSFAFETLPVQSWHFVQRLIDEGVTDKWQREPIGGELRPEIQACLFEQPVSCGQYEDFTQSVDQTHISWMINHAAFAPDGYTGDEYFRALAAAKSLGYELTVTEAALSRDRVSVRVANRGTAPFYYDWRAELAAVDSQGRFVKRWHTGWSVDGIQPGQAPAELTTRIDTRGLRAGSYDIVLRVANPLPNGIPLRFANTSQDTHTGWLHLGTVTTR
;
A
#
# COMPACT_ATOMS: atom_id res chain seq x y z
N MET A 1 18.42 -18.52 -25.66
CA MET A 1 17.26 -18.13 -24.84
C MET A 1 16.28 -19.30 -24.81
N PRO A 2 15.59 -19.57 -23.69
CA PRO A 2 14.48 -20.53 -23.65
C PRO A 2 13.43 -20.18 -24.71
N SER A 3 12.63 -21.16 -25.15
CA SER A 3 11.50 -20.86 -26.03
C SER A 3 10.42 -20.08 -25.29
N THR A 4 9.56 -19.38 -26.05
CA THR A 4 8.39 -18.69 -25.50
C THR A 4 7.47 -19.64 -24.73
N ASP A 5 7.33 -20.89 -25.18
CA ASP A 5 6.52 -21.90 -24.49
C ASP A 5 7.08 -22.26 -23.12
N ILE A 6 8.41 -22.36 -22.99
CA ILE A 6 9.06 -22.61 -21.70
C ILE A 6 8.85 -21.41 -20.77
N LEU A 7 9.02 -20.19 -21.27
CA LEU A 7 8.80 -18.98 -20.48
C LEU A 7 7.35 -18.89 -19.99
N ALA A 8 6.38 -19.09 -20.89
CA ALA A 8 4.97 -19.08 -20.55
C ALA A 8 4.63 -20.19 -19.55
N GLY A 9 5.17 -21.40 -19.72
CA GLY A 9 4.97 -22.51 -18.79
C GLY A 9 5.45 -22.19 -17.38
N ILE A 10 6.62 -21.55 -17.24
CA ILE A 10 7.14 -21.11 -15.95
C ILE A 10 6.23 -20.04 -15.33
N LEU A 11 5.89 -18.99 -16.08
CA LEU A 11 5.04 -17.90 -15.58
C LEU A 11 3.67 -18.40 -15.10
N ASN A 12 3.00 -19.25 -15.88
CA ASN A 12 1.72 -19.84 -15.50
C ASN A 12 1.82 -20.74 -14.26
N THR A 13 2.92 -21.50 -14.14
CA THR A 13 3.16 -22.33 -12.96
C THR A 13 3.27 -21.47 -11.70
N PHE A 14 3.98 -20.33 -11.79
CA PHE A 14 4.10 -19.39 -10.68
C PHE A 14 2.77 -18.70 -10.36
N ASP A 15 2.06 -18.19 -11.37
CA ASP A 15 0.74 -17.55 -11.20
C ASP A 15 -0.26 -18.49 -10.52
N THR A 16 -0.24 -19.79 -10.88
CA THR A 16 -1.09 -20.81 -10.26
C THR A 16 -0.65 -21.17 -8.84
N ALA A 17 0.66 -21.22 -8.58
CA ALA A 17 1.21 -21.68 -7.30
C ALA A 17 1.14 -20.62 -6.20
N PHE A 18 1.12 -19.32 -6.56
CA PHE A 18 1.13 -18.20 -5.63
C PHE A 18 -0.19 -17.42 -5.68
N ASP A 19 -1.20 -17.93 -4.99
CA ASP A 19 -2.54 -17.32 -4.90
C ASP A 19 -2.67 -16.23 -3.81
N LYS A 20 -1.68 -16.12 -2.94
CA LYS A 20 -1.64 -15.15 -1.83
C LYS A 20 -0.50 -14.15 -1.96
N THR A 21 0.68 -14.61 -2.35
CA THR A 21 1.87 -13.76 -2.45
C THR A 21 1.88 -13.08 -3.81
N ARG A 22 1.82 -11.76 -3.84
CA ARG A 22 1.94 -11.00 -5.09
C ARG A 22 3.33 -11.18 -5.68
N LEU A 23 3.39 -11.58 -6.95
CA LEU A 23 4.62 -11.74 -7.70
C LEU A 23 4.86 -10.53 -8.60
N LEU A 24 6.12 -10.21 -8.87
CA LEU A 24 6.50 -9.18 -9.82
C LEU A 24 7.39 -9.78 -10.92
N ALA A 25 7.05 -9.49 -12.18
CA ALA A 25 7.96 -9.68 -13.30
C ALA A 25 8.74 -8.39 -13.57
N ARG A 26 10.02 -8.47 -13.96
CA ARG A 26 10.81 -7.27 -14.26
C ARG A 26 10.17 -6.39 -15.34
N TYR A 27 9.61 -7.00 -16.39
CA TYR A 27 9.01 -6.25 -17.49
C TYR A 27 7.65 -6.84 -17.89
N PRO A 28 6.74 -6.00 -18.41
CA PRO A 28 5.57 -6.49 -19.12
C PRO A 28 6.00 -7.23 -20.39
N SER A 29 5.22 -8.23 -20.75
CA SER A 29 5.40 -9.01 -21.98
C SER A 29 4.09 -9.65 -22.41
N PRO A 30 3.98 -10.13 -23.66
CA PRO A 30 2.78 -10.83 -24.11
C PRO A 30 2.48 -12.09 -23.28
N GLN A 31 3.49 -12.69 -22.63
CA GLN A 31 3.35 -13.91 -21.84
C GLN A 31 2.85 -13.68 -20.41
N ASN A 32 2.95 -12.45 -19.87
CA ASN A 32 2.55 -12.16 -18.48
C ASN A 32 1.44 -11.10 -18.35
N LYS A 33 1.09 -10.39 -19.42
CA LYS A 33 0.13 -9.28 -19.33
C LYS A 33 -1.25 -9.66 -18.80
N GLU A 34 -1.70 -10.89 -19.05
CA GLU A 34 -2.99 -11.41 -18.57
C GLU A 34 -2.92 -12.11 -17.20
N LEU A 35 -1.72 -12.34 -16.65
CA LEU A 35 -1.53 -13.07 -15.38
C LEU A 35 -1.74 -12.18 -14.16
N GLY A 36 -1.97 -12.76 -12.99
CA GLY A 36 -2.02 -12.08 -11.68
C GLY A 36 -0.62 -11.70 -11.15
N ILE A 37 0.26 -11.25 -12.04
CA ILE A 37 1.66 -10.90 -11.76
C ILE A 37 1.86 -9.41 -12.04
N GLY A 38 2.34 -8.68 -11.04
CA GLY A 38 2.70 -7.27 -11.13
C GLY A 38 4.05 -7.04 -11.81
N TYR A 39 4.57 -5.81 -11.72
CA TYR A 39 5.84 -5.46 -12.39
C TYR A 39 6.89 -4.85 -11.46
N HIS A 40 8.16 -4.96 -11.83
CA HIS A 40 9.29 -4.45 -11.06
C HIS A 40 10.15 -3.51 -11.91
N ASP A 41 10.09 -2.21 -11.64
CA ASP A 41 10.98 -1.23 -12.26
C ASP A 41 12.38 -1.28 -11.62
N ASP A 42 13.27 -2.05 -12.23
CA ASP A 42 14.66 -2.25 -11.77
C ASP A 42 15.56 -1.03 -12.02
N SER A 43 15.04 0.04 -12.60
CA SER A 43 15.80 1.26 -12.94
C SER A 43 14.97 2.49 -12.66
N PHE A 44 14.27 2.46 -11.51
CA PHE A 44 13.36 3.51 -11.09
C PHE A 44 14.07 4.87 -11.03
N ALA A 45 13.46 5.90 -11.61
CA ALA A 45 13.99 7.26 -11.75
C ALA A 45 15.35 7.33 -12.50
N PHE A 46 15.61 6.37 -13.40
CA PHE A 46 16.81 6.36 -14.26
C PHE A 46 16.49 6.01 -15.72
N GLU A 47 15.65 5.00 -15.92
CA GLU A 47 15.11 4.52 -17.21
C GLU A 47 13.63 4.12 -17.04
N THR A 48 12.89 4.95 -16.32
CA THR A 48 11.46 4.75 -16.01
C THR A 48 10.59 5.40 -17.06
N LEU A 49 10.81 6.68 -17.34
CA LEU A 49 9.90 7.53 -18.10
C LEU A 49 9.98 7.25 -19.62
N PRO A 50 8.89 7.46 -20.39
CA PRO A 50 8.92 7.30 -21.85
C PRO A 50 9.80 8.36 -22.54
N VAL A 51 10.20 8.20 -23.80
CA VAL A 51 9.62 7.34 -24.87
C VAL A 51 10.55 6.22 -25.36
N GLN A 52 11.72 6.05 -24.74
CA GLN A 52 12.69 5.04 -25.15
C GLN A 52 12.08 3.65 -24.95
N SER A 53 12.14 2.81 -25.98
CA SER A 53 11.48 1.48 -25.99
C SER A 53 11.97 0.52 -24.91
N TRP A 54 13.12 0.81 -24.29
CA TRP A 54 13.64 0.00 -23.18
C TRP A 54 13.26 0.52 -21.80
N HIS A 55 12.73 1.75 -21.68
CA HIS A 55 12.30 2.33 -20.42
C HIS A 55 11.03 1.67 -19.90
N PHE A 56 10.88 1.61 -18.58
CA PHE A 56 9.84 0.83 -17.92
C PHE A 56 8.41 1.23 -18.33
N VAL A 57 8.07 2.52 -18.25
CA VAL A 57 6.73 3.01 -18.61
C VAL A 57 6.46 2.84 -20.10
N GLN A 58 7.45 3.03 -20.97
CA GLN A 58 7.25 2.77 -22.40
C GLN A 58 6.90 1.30 -22.66
N ARG A 59 7.52 0.36 -21.94
CA ARG A 59 7.15 -1.07 -22.05
C ARG A 59 5.73 -1.34 -21.55
N LEU A 60 5.25 -0.65 -20.51
CA LEU A 60 3.85 -0.75 -20.06
C LEU A 60 2.88 -0.25 -21.14
N ILE A 61 3.24 0.84 -21.82
CA ILE A 61 2.48 1.41 -22.93
C ILE A 61 2.44 0.42 -24.11
N ASP A 62 3.58 -0.10 -24.52
CA ASP A 62 3.72 -1.00 -25.67
C ASP A 62 2.90 -2.30 -25.49
N GLU A 63 2.82 -2.81 -24.25
CA GLU A 63 2.05 -4.01 -23.92
C GLU A 63 0.59 -3.72 -23.53
N GLY A 64 0.20 -2.44 -23.43
CA GLY A 64 -1.17 -2.01 -23.10
C GLY A 64 -1.60 -2.31 -21.66
N VAL A 65 -0.68 -2.24 -20.71
CA VAL A 65 -0.87 -2.65 -19.29
C VAL A 65 -0.63 -1.51 -18.30
N THR A 66 -0.75 -0.25 -18.74
CA THR A 66 -0.55 0.94 -17.89
C THR A 66 -1.49 1.01 -16.70
N ASP A 67 -2.63 0.31 -16.71
CA ASP A 67 -3.59 0.27 -15.60
C ASP A 67 -3.46 -0.98 -14.70
N LYS A 68 -2.48 -1.86 -14.96
CA LYS A 68 -2.35 -3.13 -14.21
C LYS A 68 -2.07 -2.90 -12.72
N TRP A 69 -1.43 -1.77 -12.37
CA TRP A 69 -1.21 -1.33 -10.99
C TRP A 69 -2.48 -1.25 -10.15
N GLN A 70 -3.67 -1.10 -10.76
CA GLN A 70 -4.92 -1.06 -10.00
C GLN A 70 -5.24 -2.40 -9.32
N ARG A 71 -4.65 -3.51 -9.78
CA ARG A 71 -4.93 -4.87 -9.31
C ARG A 71 -3.68 -5.64 -8.90
N GLU A 72 -2.55 -5.39 -9.53
CA GLU A 72 -1.28 -6.03 -9.23
C GLU A 72 -0.20 -4.99 -8.91
N PRO A 73 0.64 -5.20 -7.89
CA PRO A 73 1.58 -4.18 -7.46
C PRO A 73 2.63 -3.87 -8.53
N ILE A 74 3.10 -2.62 -8.52
CA ILE A 74 4.39 -2.27 -9.12
C ILE A 74 5.38 -2.03 -7.99
N GLY A 75 6.50 -2.75 -8.02
CA GLY A 75 7.65 -2.53 -7.15
C GLY A 75 8.84 -2.01 -7.96
N GLY A 76 9.99 -1.84 -7.32
CA GLY A 76 11.19 -1.45 -8.05
C GLY A 76 12.41 -1.24 -7.17
N GLU A 77 13.46 -0.71 -7.78
CA GLU A 77 14.70 -0.33 -7.15
C GLU A 77 15.16 1.03 -7.70
N LEU A 78 15.57 1.94 -6.82
CA LEU A 78 16.41 3.05 -7.28
C LEU A 78 17.69 2.48 -7.82
N ARG A 79 18.01 2.76 -9.09
CA ARG A 79 19.22 2.23 -9.71
C ARG A 79 20.45 2.55 -8.84
N PRO A 80 21.38 1.61 -8.61
CA PRO A 80 22.51 1.82 -7.68
C PRO A 80 23.28 3.13 -7.92
N GLU A 81 23.43 3.54 -9.18
CA GLU A 81 24.15 4.74 -9.61
C GLU A 81 23.53 6.06 -9.13
N ILE A 82 22.24 6.08 -8.80
CA ILE A 82 21.55 7.30 -8.36
C ILE A 82 21.21 7.30 -6.88
N GLN A 83 21.29 6.15 -6.20
CA GLN A 83 20.88 6.05 -4.80
C GLN A 83 21.59 7.07 -3.91
N ALA A 84 22.88 7.36 -4.12
CA ALA A 84 23.61 8.30 -3.27
C ALA A 84 23.24 9.78 -3.52
N CYS A 85 22.91 10.16 -4.75
CA CYS A 85 22.84 11.56 -5.18
C CYS A 85 21.43 12.07 -5.54
N LEU A 86 20.44 11.17 -5.71
CA LEU A 86 19.12 11.54 -6.24
C LEU A 86 18.39 12.55 -5.35
N PHE A 87 18.64 12.50 -4.04
CA PHE A 87 18.01 13.38 -3.06
C PHE A 87 18.89 14.57 -2.68
N GLU A 88 19.98 14.84 -3.38
CA GLU A 88 20.77 16.06 -3.22
C GLU A 88 20.03 17.28 -3.82
N GLN A 89 20.40 18.49 -3.39
CA GLN A 89 19.89 19.72 -3.98
C GLN A 89 21.03 20.74 -4.16
N PRO A 90 21.45 21.05 -5.41
CA PRO A 90 21.00 20.43 -6.67
C PRO A 90 21.40 18.94 -6.77
N VAL A 91 20.66 18.15 -7.55
CA VAL A 91 20.97 16.74 -7.81
C VAL A 91 22.31 16.64 -8.55
N SER A 92 23.26 15.86 -8.04
CA SER A 92 24.60 15.68 -8.64
C SER A 92 24.74 14.43 -9.52
N CYS A 93 23.69 13.60 -9.63
CA CYS A 93 23.70 12.41 -10.46
C CYS A 93 23.95 12.75 -11.94
N GLY A 94 24.86 12.01 -12.59
CA GLY A 94 25.17 12.23 -14.01
C GLY A 94 24.01 11.92 -14.97
N GLN A 95 23.13 11.01 -14.58
CA GLN A 95 21.84 10.71 -15.22
C GLN A 95 20.84 10.40 -14.12
N TYR A 96 19.63 10.94 -14.26
CA TYR A 96 18.47 10.65 -13.43
C TYR A 96 17.21 11.15 -14.16
N GLU A 97 16.07 10.65 -13.74
CA GLU A 97 14.76 11.12 -14.16
C GLU A 97 14.01 11.72 -12.96
N ASP A 98 12.94 12.47 -13.23
CA ASP A 98 12.13 13.05 -12.16
C ASP A 98 11.44 11.95 -11.34
N PHE A 99 11.73 11.92 -10.04
CA PHE A 99 11.20 10.92 -9.13
C PHE A 99 9.66 11.01 -9.01
N THR A 100 9.12 12.23 -8.93
CA THR A 100 7.68 12.43 -8.74
C THR A 100 6.90 11.97 -9.96
N GLN A 101 7.36 12.36 -11.16
CA GLN A 101 6.79 11.91 -12.42
C GLN A 101 6.90 10.38 -12.57
N SER A 102 8.01 9.78 -12.12
CA SER A 102 8.20 8.33 -12.12
C SER A 102 7.18 7.63 -11.19
N VAL A 103 6.89 8.21 -10.02
CA VAL A 103 5.83 7.71 -9.12
C VAL A 103 4.46 7.82 -9.78
N ASP A 104 4.16 8.97 -10.37
CA ASP A 104 2.85 9.24 -10.99
C ASP A 104 2.56 8.32 -12.18
N GLN A 105 3.57 7.97 -12.98
CA GLN A 105 3.37 7.13 -14.16
C GLN A 105 3.41 5.62 -13.87
N THR A 106 4.08 5.21 -12.79
CA THR A 106 4.21 3.78 -12.46
C THR A 106 3.26 3.33 -11.36
N HIS A 107 2.72 4.24 -10.55
CA HIS A 107 1.95 3.89 -9.35
C HIS A 107 2.73 2.91 -8.44
N ILE A 108 4.04 3.09 -8.34
CA ILE A 108 4.92 2.21 -7.58
C ILE A 108 4.49 2.14 -6.11
N SER A 109 4.42 0.91 -5.61
CA SER A 109 3.85 0.56 -4.31
C SER A 109 4.90 0.41 -3.22
N TRP A 110 6.13 0.04 -3.61
CA TRP A 110 7.29 -0.10 -2.74
C TRP A 110 8.56 -0.05 -3.57
N MET A 111 9.69 0.24 -2.94
CA MET A 111 10.96 0.44 -3.64
C MET A 111 12.14 -0.01 -2.79
N ILE A 112 13.15 -0.59 -3.43
CA ILE A 112 14.46 -0.86 -2.84
C ILE A 112 15.30 0.42 -2.93
N ASN A 113 15.88 0.80 -1.79
CA ASN A 113 16.87 1.87 -1.70
C ASN A 113 17.88 1.49 -0.62
N HIS A 114 19.01 0.90 -1.01
CA HIS A 114 20.03 0.45 -0.09
C HIS A 114 20.75 1.63 0.58
N ALA A 115 21.07 2.70 -0.17
CA ALA A 115 21.77 3.87 0.37
C ALA A 115 21.03 4.52 1.55
N ALA A 116 19.70 4.47 1.57
CA ALA A 116 18.90 4.98 2.71
C ALA A 116 19.22 4.30 4.05
N PHE A 117 19.79 3.09 4.03
CA PHE A 117 20.07 2.27 5.22
C PHE A 117 21.56 1.97 5.41
N ALA A 118 22.43 2.47 4.51
CA ALA A 118 23.87 2.32 4.63
C ALA A 118 24.42 3.15 5.82
N PRO A 119 25.60 2.80 6.39
CA PRO A 119 26.21 3.56 7.48
C PRO A 119 26.44 5.05 7.16
N ASP A 120 26.67 5.36 5.89
CA ASP A 120 26.85 6.68 5.29
C ASP A 120 25.60 7.13 4.50
N GLY A 121 24.43 6.62 4.87
CA GLY A 121 23.16 6.99 4.25
C GLY A 121 22.77 8.46 4.46
N TYR A 122 21.59 8.82 3.97
CA TYR A 122 21.17 10.22 3.91
C TYR A 122 21.15 10.91 5.27
N THR A 123 21.62 12.16 5.29
CA THR A 123 21.56 13.03 6.46
C THR A 123 20.99 14.39 6.10
N GLY A 124 20.68 15.23 7.10
CA GLY A 124 20.20 16.60 6.88
C GLY A 124 18.97 16.67 5.95
N ASP A 125 19.00 17.59 4.99
CA ASP A 125 17.87 17.80 4.08
C ASP A 125 17.68 16.65 3.08
N GLU A 126 18.73 15.93 2.72
CA GLU A 126 18.64 14.75 1.85
C GLU A 126 17.80 13.66 2.49
N TYR A 127 17.99 13.44 3.80
CA TYR A 127 17.17 12.51 4.57
C TYR A 127 15.68 12.87 4.50
N PHE A 128 15.34 14.15 4.69
CA PHE A 128 13.94 14.57 4.66
C PHE A 128 13.33 14.49 3.26
N ARG A 129 14.11 14.76 2.20
CA ARG A 129 13.67 14.55 0.82
C ARG A 129 13.46 13.07 0.49
N ALA A 130 14.39 12.20 0.90
CA ALA A 130 14.25 10.75 0.74
C ALA A 130 13.06 10.20 1.55
N LEU A 131 12.80 10.72 2.75
CA LEU A 131 11.65 10.34 3.56
C LEU A 131 10.33 10.81 2.94
N ALA A 132 10.30 12.01 2.35
CA ALA A 132 9.12 12.49 1.61
C ALA A 132 8.85 11.63 0.38
N ALA A 133 9.90 11.27 -0.37
CA ALA A 133 9.82 10.37 -1.50
C ALA A 133 9.34 8.96 -1.11
N ALA A 134 9.82 8.41 0.01
CA ALA A 134 9.36 7.11 0.51
C ALA A 134 7.86 7.14 0.91
N LYS A 135 7.37 8.28 1.42
CA LYS A 135 5.97 8.46 1.80
C LYS A 135 5.03 8.66 0.61
N SER A 136 5.53 9.02 -0.57
CA SER A 136 4.68 9.18 -1.76
C SER A 136 4.37 7.87 -2.49
N LEU A 137 4.99 6.76 -2.07
CA LEU A 137 4.79 5.44 -2.66
C LEU A 137 3.56 4.74 -2.08
N GLY A 138 2.96 3.84 -2.86
CA GLY A 138 1.92 2.94 -2.37
C GLY A 138 0.65 3.64 -1.91
N TYR A 139 0.05 3.09 -0.86
CA TYR A 139 -1.25 3.51 -0.35
C TYR A 139 -1.11 4.53 0.79
N GLU A 140 -2.08 5.43 0.88
CA GLU A 140 -2.31 6.26 2.05
C GLU A 140 -3.80 6.18 2.41
N LEU A 141 -4.16 5.23 3.28
CA LEU A 141 -5.55 4.99 3.66
C LEU A 141 -5.96 5.93 4.82
N THR A 142 -7.04 6.67 4.64
CA THR A 142 -7.59 7.57 5.67
C THR A 142 -9.05 7.26 5.91
N VAL A 143 -9.45 7.07 7.17
CA VAL A 143 -10.86 7.10 7.55
C VAL A 143 -11.32 8.56 7.56
N THR A 144 -12.15 8.95 6.61
CA THR A 144 -12.62 10.33 6.45
C THR A 144 -13.85 10.62 7.30
N GLU A 145 -14.69 9.60 7.53
CA GLU A 145 -15.92 9.70 8.30
C GLU A 145 -16.16 8.39 9.08
N ALA A 146 -16.76 8.51 10.25
CA ALA A 146 -17.24 7.38 11.04
C ALA A 146 -18.63 7.69 11.61
N ALA A 147 -19.55 6.74 11.49
CA ALA A 147 -20.90 6.82 12.04
C ALA A 147 -21.13 5.63 12.98
N LEU A 148 -21.41 5.93 14.25
CA LEU A 148 -21.54 4.94 15.31
C LEU A 148 -22.94 4.95 15.91
N SER A 149 -23.48 3.76 16.13
CA SER A 149 -24.73 3.53 16.85
C SER A 149 -24.62 2.26 17.69
N ARG A 150 -25.68 1.91 18.42
CA ARG A 150 -25.67 0.71 19.29
C ARG A 150 -25.62 -0.60 18.51
N ASP A 151 -26.14 -0.63 17.29
CA ASP A 151 -26.27 -1.85 16.51
C ASP A 151 -25.52 -1.80 15.18
N ARG A 152 -24.85 -0.68 14.86
CA ARG A 152 -24.16 -0.47 13.59
C ARG A 152 -22.98 0.48 13.71
N VAL A 153 -21.93 0.16 12.95
CA VAL A 153 -20.77 1.01 12.69
C VAL A 153 -20.64 1.16 11.17
N SER A 154 -20.39 2.38 10.70
CA SER A 154 -19.99 2.66 9.31
C SER A 154 -18.75 3.54 9.30
N VAL A 155 -17.85 3.31 8.35
CA VAL A 155 -16.71 4.18 8.07
C VAL A 155 -16.60 4.45 6.58
N ARG A 156 -16.10 5.64 6.22
CA ARG A 156 -15.69 5.96 4.86
C ARG A 156 -14.17 6.00 4.78
N VAL A 157 -13.57 5.26 3.85
CA VAL A 157 -12.12 5.14 3.71
C VAL A 157 -11.69 5.66 2.34
N ALA A 158 -10.82 6.67 2.32
CA ALA A 158 -10.20 7.19 1.12
C ALA A 158 -8.77 6.63 0.98
N ASN A 159 -8.30 6.45 -0.25
CA ASN A 159 -6.88 6.25 -0.54
C ASN A 159 -6.33 7.53 -1.19
N ARG A 160 -5.35 8.16 -0.53
CA ARG A 160 -4.66 9.38 -0.97
C ARG A 160 -3.25 9.11 -1.53
N GLY A 161 -2.84 7.84 -1.55
CA GLY A 161 -1.56 7.44 -2.12
C GLY A 161 -1.60 7.35 -3.64
N THR A 162 -0.60 6.70 -4.22
CA THR A 162 -0.50 6.45 -5.67
C THR A 162 -0.99 5.06 -6.08
N ALA A 163 -1.07 4.10 -5.16
CA ALA A 163 -1.48 2.72 -5.43
C ALA A 163 -2.43 2.16 -4.36
N PRO A 164 -3.24 1.13 -4.66
CA PRO A 164 -4.07 0.46 -3.66
C PRO A 164 -3.26 -0.41 -2.71
N PHE A 165 -3.92 -0.87 -1.65
CA PHE A 165 -3.47 -2.03 -0.88
C PHE A 165 -3.93 -3.31 -1.61
N TYR A 166 -3.07 -4.33 -1.72
CA TYR A 166 -3.30 -5.49 -2.60
C TYR A 166 -3.62 -6.81 -1.88
N TYR A 167 -3.93 -6.73 -0.59
CA TYR A 167 -4.18 -7.90 0.24
C TYR A 167 -5.52 -7.78 0.97
N ASP A 168 -6.29 -8.87 0.99
CA ASP A 168 -7.58 -8.94 1.67
C ASP A 168 -7.42 -9.12 3.20
N TRP A 169 -6.81 -8.13 3.85
CA TRP A 169 -6.68 -8.11 5.31
C TRP A 169 -8.00 -7.66 5.94
N ARG A 170 -8.51 -8.48 6.85
CA ARG A 170 -9.80 -8.22 7.49
C ARG A 170 -9.70 -7.14 8.55
N ALA A 171 -10.66 -6.22 8.50
CA ALA A 171 -10.80 -5.23 9.56
C ALA A 171 -11.53 -5.82 10.78
N GLU A 172 -11.17 -5.33 11.96
CA GLU A 172 -11.78 -5.68 13.23
C GLU A 172 -12.20 -4.42 13.96
N LEU A 173 -13.31 -4.54 14.69
CA LEU A 173 -13.78 -3.51 15.61
C LEU A 173 -13.66 -4.00 17.04
N ALA A 174 -13.46 -3.08 17.97
CA ALA A 174 -13.53 -3.41 19.39
C ALA A 174 -14.14 -2.28 20.22
N ALA A 175 -14.75 -2.66 21.34
CA ALA A 175 -15.18 -1.74 22.38
C ALA A 175 -14.13 -1.72 23.50
N VAL A 176 -13.72 -0.52 23.88
CA VAL A 176 -12.76 -0.23 24.94
C VAL A 176 -13.48 0.51 26.05
N ASP A 177 -13.36 0.02 27.28
CA ASP A 177 -13.94 0.69 28.46
C ASP A 177 -13.09 1.90 28.91
N SER A 178 -13.59 2.67 29.88
CA SER A 178 -12.90 3.84 30.42
C SER A 178 -11.57 3.54 31.12
N GLN A 179 -11.23 2.26 31.34
CA GLN A 179 -9.95 1.82 31.89
C GLN A 179 -8.98 1.35 30.79
N GLY A 180 -9.33 1.53 29.52
CA GLY A 180 -8.52 1.10 28.38
C GLY A 180 -8.61 -0.41 28.10
N ARG A 181 -9.57 -1.13 28.69
CA ARG A 181 -9.68 -2.58 28.50
C ARG A 181 -10.60 -2.90 27.33
N PHE A 182 -10.16 -3.81 26.47
CA PHE A 182 -10.98 -4.40 25.43
C PHE A 182 -12.06 -5.29 26.06
N VAL A 183 -13.31 -4.84 26.03
CA VAL A 183 -14.45 -5.57 26.63
C VAL A 183 -15.25 -6.38 25.62
N LYS A 184 -15.15 -6.04 24.32
CA LYS A 184 -15.78 -6.81 23.23
C LYS A 184 -15.04 -6.57 21.92
N ARG A 185 -15.02 -7.59 21.05
CA ARG A 185 -14.45 -7.52 19.70
C ARG A 185 -15.48 -8.04 18.69
N TRP A 186 -15.46 -7.46 17.50
CA TRP A 186 -16.29 -7.86 16.38
C TRP A 186 -15.41 -8.06 15.14
N HIS A 187 -15.50 -9.24 14.55
CA HIS A 187 -14.94 -9.48 13.23
C HIS A 187 -15.87 -8.89 12.18
N THR A 188 -15.30 -8.24 11.17
CA THR A 188 -16.05 -7.63 10.08
C THR A 188 -15.73 -8.33 8.77
N GLY A 189 -16.63 -8.21 7.79
CA GLY A 189 -16.31 -8.56 6.40
C GLY A 189 -15.52 -7.48 5.67
N TRP A 190 -15.11 -6.40 6.36
CA TRP A 190 -14.46 -5.27 5.73
C TRP A 190 -13.05 -5.62 5.30
N SER A 191 -12.68 -5.06 4.15
CA SER A 191 -11.35 -5.11 3.58
C SER A 191 -10.98 -3.74 3.07
N VAL A 192 -9.68 -3.44 3.06
CA VAL A 192 -9.12 -2.25 2.42
C VAL A 192 -8.45 -2.59 1.08
N ASP A 193 -8.51 -3.86 0.67
CA ASP A 193 -8.02 -4.34 -0.61
C ASP A 193 -8.68 -3.58 -1.77
N GLY A 194 -7.88 -3.13 -2.72
CA GLY A 194 -8.35 -2.51 -3.95
C GLY A 194 -9.05 -1.15 -3.79
N ILE A 195 -9.00 -0.50 -2.62
CA ILE A 195 -9.46 0.89 -2.48
C ILE A 195 -8.53 1.78 -3.32
N GLN A 196 -9.04 2.20 -4.49
CA GLN A 196 -8.27 2.91 -5.50
C GLN A 196 -7.95 4.36 -5.07
N PRO A 197 -6.75 4.85 -5.39
CA PRO A 197 -6.39 6.25 -5.19
C PRO A 197 -7.24 7.18 -6.07
N GLY A 198 -7.52 8.39 -5.58
CA GLY A 198 -8.29 9.41 -6.31
C GLY A 198 -9.78 9.10 -6.53
N GLN A 199 -10.27 7.94 -6.08
CA GLN A 199 -11.70 7.59 -6.14
C GLN A 199 -12.47 8.11 -4.92
N ALA A 200 -13.80 8.10 -5.03
CA ALA A 200 -14.66 8.41 -3.89
C ALA A 200 -14.40 7.45 -2.73
N PRO A 201 -14.47 7.90 -1.46
CA PRO A 201 -14.22 7.03 -0.32
C PRO A 201 -15.13 5.80 -0.31
N ALA A 202 -14.55 4.63 -0.06
CA ALA A 202 -15.26 3.38 0.09
C ALA A 202 -16.04 3.36 1.41
N GLU A 203 -17.33 3.01 1.35
CA GLU A 203 -18.16 2.88 2.55
C GLU A 203 -18.15 1.43 3.05
N LEU A 204 -17.76 1.26 4.31
CA LEU A 204 -17.69 -0.02 4.99
C LEU A 204 -18.66 0.03 6.17
N THR A 205 -19.71 -0.79 6.11
CA THR A 205 -20.74 -0.85 7.16
C THR A 205 -20.90 -2.26 7.70
N THR A 206 -21.15 -2.39 9.00
CA THR A 206 -21.46 -3.67 9.63
C THR A 206 -22.40 -3.48 10.82
N ARG A 207 -23.16 -4.51 11.14
CA ARG A 207 -23.90 -4.56 12.40
C ARG A 207 -22.96 -5.01 13.51
N ILE A 208 -23.09 -4.38 14.67
CA ILE A 208 -22.42 -4.79 15.90
C ILE A 208 -23.47 -5.20 16.92
N ASP A 209 -23.14 -6.17 17.76
CA ASP A 209 -23.99 -6.55 18.89
C ASP A 209 -23.40 -5.97 20.17
N THR A 210 -24.08 -5.01 20.81
CA THR A 210 -23.68 -4.45 22.11
C THR A 210 -24.37 -5.12 23.30
N ARG A 211 -25.18 -6.17 23.09
CA ARG A 211 -25.77 -6.94 24.21
C ARG A 211 -24.68 -7.54 25.09
N GLY A 212 -24.93 -7.55 26.40
CA GLY A 212 -23.98 -8.01 27.42
C GLY A 212 -22.94 -6.96 27.84
N LEU A 213 -22.86 -5.82 27.15
CA LEU A 213 -22.13 -4.66 27.70
C LEU A 213 -22.93 -4.06 28.85
N ARG A 214 -22.25 -3.72 29.94
CA ARG A 214 -22.87 -3.00 31.07
C ARG A 214 -23.28 -1.61 30.61
N ALA A 215 -24.17 -0.95 31.35
CA ALA A 215 -24.48 0.45 31.09
C ALA A 215 -23.22 1.31 31.26
N GLY A 216 -22.93 2.16 30.29
CA GLY A 216 -21.72 2.97 30.26
C GLY A 216 -21.35 3.48 28.86
N SER A 217 -20.25 4.21 28.78
CA SER A 217 -19.67 4.68 27.53
C SER A 217 -18.45 3.84 27.15
N TYR A 218 -18.35 3.50 25.87
CA TYR A 218 -17.29 2.67 25.31
C TYR A 218 -16.72 3.32 24.07
N ASP A 219 -15.40 3.39 23.98
CA ASP A 219 -14.72 3.80 22.75
C ASP A 219 -14.77 2.65 21.74
N ILE A 220 -15.14 2.99 20.52
CA ILE A 220 -15.12 2.06 19.39
C ILE A 220 -13.85 2.34 18.60
N VAL A 221 -13.05 1.29 18.44
CA VAL A 221 -11.78 1.33 17.73
C VAL A 221 -11.78 0.37 16.55
N LEU A 222 -11.05 0.72 15.50
CA LEU A 222 -10.88 -0.03 14.24
C LEU A 222 -9.41 -0.42 14.05
N ARG A 223 -9.15 -1.62 13.55
CA ARG A 223 -7.85 -1.96 12.97
C ARG A 223 -8.04 -2.82 11.73
N VAL A 224 -7.03 -2.85 10.88
CA VAL A 224 -6.87 -3.89 9.84
C VAL A 224 -5.76 -4.83 10.32
N ALA A 225 -6.14 -6.06 10.68
CA ALA A 225 -5.22 -6.98 11.34
C ALA A 225 -4.21 -7.54 10.33
N ASN A 226 -2.91 -7.37 10.62
CA ASN A 226 -1.86 -8.05 9.87
C ASN A 226 -1.96 -9.56 10.16
N PRO A 227 -2.10 -10.42 9.12
CA PRO A 227 -2.24 -11.86 9.31
C PRO A 227 -0.93 -12.55 9.71
N LEU A 228 0.23 -11.89 9.59
CA LEU A 228 1.52 -12.46 9.94
C LEU A 228 1.81 -12.37 11.46
N PRO A 229 2.38 -13.42 12.06
CA PRO A 229 2.90 -13.35 13.42
C PRO A 229 3.92 -12.23 13.55
N ASN A 230 3.73 -11.32 14.52
CA ASN A 230 4.57 -10.13 14.74
C ASN A 230 4.64 -9.15 13.55
N GLY A 231 3.70 -9.23 12.61
CA GLY A 231 3.62 -8.31 11.50
C GLY A 231 3.34 -6.87 11.96
N ILE A 232 3.94 -5.91 11.25
CA ILE A 232 3.68 -4.49 11.49
C ILE A 232 2.20 -4.21 11.19
N PRO A 233 1.43 -3.59 12.09
CA PRO A 233 0.03 -3.32 11.84
C PRO A 233 -0.12 -2.33 10.69
N LEU A 234 -1.18 -2.51 9.88
CA LEU A 234 -1.64 -1.43 9.02
C LEU A 234 -2.08 -0.25 9.89
N ARG A 235 -1.73 0.95 9.46
CA ARG A 235 -2.09 2.20 10.12
C ARG A 235 -2.80 3.10 9.12
N PHE A 236 -3.89 3.72 9.56
CA PHE A 236 -4.55 4.77 8.79
C PHE A 236 -3.81 6.10 8.99
N ALA A 237 -3.81 6.95 7.98
CA ALA A 237 -3.26 8.32 8.00
C ALA A 237 -4.21 9.29 8.74
N ASN A 238 -4.60 8.92 9.95
CA ASN A 238 -5.46 9.69 10.86
C ASN A 238 -4.64 10.12 12.08
N THR A 239 -4.87 11.33 12.58
CA THR A 239 -4.18 11.84 13.78
C THR A 239 -4.49 11.06 15.05
N SER A 240 -5.64 10.38 15.11
CA SER A 240 -6.06 9.51 16.21
C SER A 240 -5.56 8.07 16.11
N GLN A 241 -4.72 7.75 15.12
CA GLN A 241 -4.14 6.41 14.95
C GLN A 241 -3.14 6.10 16.06
N ASP A 242 -3.39 5.05 16.84
CA ASP A 242 -2.40 4.53 17.77
C ASP A 242 -1.30 3.78 16.99
N THR A 243 -0.08 4.29 17.07
CA THR A 243 1.09 3.73 16.39
C THR A 243 1.62 2.47 17.07
N HIS A 244 1.35 2.25 18.35
CA HIS A 244 1.86 1.08 19.08
C HIS A 244 0.98 -0.14 18.86
N THR A 245 -0.35 0.06 18.93
CA THR A 245 -1.30 -1.07 18.91
C THR A 245 -1.96 -1.30 17.55
N GLY A 246 -1.90 -0.33 16.64
CA GLY A 246 -2.54 -0.39 15.33
C GLY A 246 -4.04 -0.05 15.35
N TRP A 247 -4.60 0.30 16.51
CA TRP A 247 -6.00 0.69 16.63
C TRP A 247 -6.20 2.17 16.33
N LEU A 248 -7.21 2.46 15.51
CA LEU A 248 -7.72 3.80 15.24
C LEU A 248 -8.97 4.06 16.09
N HIS A 249 -9.01 5.16 16.82
CA HIS A 249 -10.23 5.60 17.52
C HIS A 249 -11.24 6.18 16.54
N LEU A 250 -12.47 5.63 16.53
CA LEU A 250 -13.57 6.09 15.69
C LEU A 250 -14.55 7.02 16.42
N GLY A 251 -14.66 6.88 17.75
CA GLY A 251 -15.63 7.61 18.57
C GLY A 251 -16.18 6.75 19.70
N THR A 252 -17.26 7.20 20.35
CA THR A 252 -17.79 6.58 21.57
C THR A 252 -19.27 6.19 21.39
N VAL A 253 -19.67 5.04 21.96
CA VAL A 253 -21.06 4.58 22.03
C VAL A 253 -21.49 4.42 23.49
N THR A 254 -22.69 4.90 23.83
CA THR A 254 -23.27 4.74 25.17
C THR A 254 -24.35 3.67 25.18
N THR A 255 -24.16 2.65 26.01
CA THR A 255 -25.16 1.63 26.35
C THR A 255 -26.00 2.13 27.54
N ARG A 256 -27.30 1.85 27.53
CA ARG A 256 -28.24 2.15 28.62
C ARG A 256 -28.79 0.84 29.12
#